data_AF-A0A2H5V943-F1
#
_entry.id   AF-A0A2H5V943-F1
#
_cell.length_a   1.000
_cell.length_b   1.000
_cell.length_c   1.000
_cell.angle_alpha   90.00
_cell.angle_beta   90.00
_cell.angle_gamma   90.00
#
_symmetry.space_group_name_H-M   'P 1'
#
loop_
_entity.id
_entity.type
_entity.pdbx_description
1 polymer ?
#
loop_
_entity_poly.entity_id
_entity_poly.type
_entity_poly.pdbx_seq_one_letter_code
_entity_poly.pdbx_strand_id
1 'polypeptide(L)' 'MLSKKELWVTKVRAYRRYLKVLKDRKEISNKVFWSLYRRIKGGQVRSLAHLRMLVDEEKRRRQQ' A
#
# COMPACT_ATOMS: atom_id res chain seq x y z
N MET A 1 -10.59 17.69 -17.60
CA MET A 1 -11.07 16.45 -16.93
C MET A 1 -9.92 15.46 -16.89
N LEU A 2 -9.65 14.84 -15.74
CA LEU A 2 -8.69 13.73 -15.67
C LEU A 2 -9.32 12.46 -16.25
N SER A 3 -8.61 11.77 -17.12
CA SER A 3 -8.99 10.47 -17.67
C SER A 3 -9.02 9.39 -16.58
N LYS A 4 -9.85 8.35 -16.76
CA LYS A 4 -9.90 7.17 -15.87
C LYS A 4 -8.50 6.57 -15.64
N LYS A 5 -7.64 6.58 -16.66
CA LYS A 5 -6.25 6.12 -16.58
C LYS A 5 -5.40 7.01 -15.67
N GLU A 6 -5.56 8.33 -15.76
CA GLU A 6 -4.79 9.29 -14.95
C GLU A 6 -5.20 9.22 -13.48
N LEU A 7 -6.50 9.05 -13.21
CA LEU A 7 -7.02 8.81 -11.87
C LEU A 7 -6.43 7.52 -11.27
N TRP A 8 -6.39 6.44 -12.05
CA TRP A 8 -5.77 5.18 -11.61
C TRP A 8 -4.29 5.34 -11.30
N VAL A 9 -3.54 5.98 -12.20
CA VAL A 9 -2.10 6.23 -12.01
C VAL A 9 -1.85 7.06 -10.76
N THR A 10 -2.62 8.12 -10.56
CA THR A 10 -2.52 8.99 -9.38
C THR A 10 -2.80 8.22 -8.09
N LYS A 11 -3.87 7.39 -8.10
CA LYS A 11 -4.25 6.54 -6.98
C LYS A 11 -3.15 5.53 -6.61
N VAL A 12 -2.61 4.81 -7.60
CA VAL A 12 -1.52 3.85 -7.39
C VAL A 12 -0.25 4.52 -6.86
N ARG A 13 0.11 5.71 -7.38
CA ARG A 13 1.25 6.49 -6.91
C ARG A 13 1.08 6.91 -5.46
N ALA A 14 -0.11 7.37 -5.07
CA ALA A 14 -0.41 7.75 -3.69
C ALA A 14 -0.23 6.56 -2.72
N TYR A 15 -0.72 5.38 -3.08
CA TYR A 15 -0.57 4.16 -2.27
C TYR A 15 0.90 3.75 -2.10
N ARG A 16 1.69 3.84 -3.17
CA ARG A 16 3.12 3.50 -3.12
C ARG A 16 3.90 4.49 -2.26
N ARG A 17 3.59 5.78 -2.34
CA ARG A 17 4.17 6.80 -1.45
C ARG A 17 3.87 6.49 0.01
N TYR A 18 2.62 6.14 0.32
CA TYR A 18 2.23 5.77 1.68
C TYR A 18 3.04 4.58 2.22
N LEU A 19 3.16 3.50 1.43
CA LEU A 19 3.99 2.35 1.82
C LEU A 19 5.47 2.71 1.99
N LYS A 20 5.99 3.62 1.17
CA LYS A 20 7.38 4.06 1.28
C LYS A 20 7.62 4.80 2.60
N VAL A 21 6.73 5.70 2.99
CA VAL A 21 6.79 6.38 4.30
C VAL A 21 6.78 5.38 5.45
N LEU A 22 5.91 4.37 5.41
CA LEU A 22 5.87 3.32 6.44
C LEU A 22 7.16 2.51 6.51
N LYS A 23 7.76 2.19 5.35
CA LYS A 23 9.04 1.50 5.28
C LYS A 23 10.17 2.37 5.85
N ASP A 24 10.20 3.65 5.49
CA ASP A 24 11.23 4.60 5.93
C ASP A 24 11.15 4.81 7.46
N ARG A 25 9.94 4.78 8.03
CA ARG A 25 9.69 4.78 9.49
C ARG A 25 9.97 3.42 10.17
N LYS A 26 10.41 2.41 9.42
CA LYS A 26 10.63 1.02 9.88
C LYS A 26 9.38 0.35 10.49
N GLU A 27 8.18 0.85 10.19
CA GLU A 27 6.92 0.27 10.65
C GLU A 27 6.59 -1.06 9.95
N ILE A 28 7.11 -1.26 8.73
CA ILE A 28 6.96 -2.48 7.94
C ILE A 28 8.32 -3.02 7.49
N SER A 29 8.43 -4.35 7.38
CA SER A 29 9.65 -4.98 6.86
C SER A 29 9.71 -4.90 5.33
N ASN A 30 10.91 -5.09 4.76
CA ASN A 30 11.09 -5.14 3.30
C ASN A 30 10.21 -6.21 2.62
N LYS A 31 10.02 -7.38 3.26
CA LYS A 31 9.18 -8.46 2.74
C LYS A 31 7.71 -8.02 2.63
N VAL A 32 7.19 -7.40 3.68
CA VAL A 32 5.81 -6.89 3.73
C VAL A 32 5.62 -5.77 2.70
N PHE A 33 6.59 -4.85 2.60
CA PHE A 33 6.57 -3.78 1.61
C PHE A 33 6.39 -4.33 0.19
N TRP A 34 7.22 -5.28 -0.25
CA TRP A 34 7.14 -5.84 -1.60
C TRP A 34 5.89 -6.70 -1.83
N SER A 35 5.35 -7.33 -0.78
CA SER A 35 4.07 -8.04 -0.84
C SER A 35 2.93 -7.06 -1.15
N LEU A 36 2.77 -6.02 -0.32
CA LEU A 36 1.73 -5.00 -0.49
C LEU A 36 1.91 -4.20 -1.78
N TYR A 37 3.15 -3.91 -2.18
CA TYR A 37 3.47 -3.22 -3.43
C TYR A 37 2.94 -3.99 -4.66
N ARG A 38 3.11 -5.33 -4.68
CA ARG A 38 2.58 -6.19 -5.74
C ARG A 38 1.05 -6.26 -5.73
N ARG A 39 0.43 -6.31 -4.54
CA ARG A 39 -1.05 -6.29 -4.39
C ARG A 39 -1.65 -4.98 -4.92
N ILE A 40 -0.99 -3.84 -4.69
CA ILE A 40 -1.39 -2.55 -5.29
C ILE A 40 -1.30 -2.62 -6.82
N LYS A 41 -0.21 -3.15 -7.39
CA LYS A 41 -0.05 -3.32 -8.85
C LYS A 41 -1.18 -4.17 -9.43
N GLY A 42 -1.59 -5.23 -8.73
CA GLY A 42 -2.69 -6.11 -9.13
C GLY A 42 -4.09 -5.56 -8.88
N GLY A 43 -4.25 -4.33 -8.37
CA GLY A 43 -5.56 -3.72 -8.16
C GLY A 43 -6.37 -4.28 -6.97
N GLN A 44 -5.75 -5.10 -6.11
CA GLN A 44 -6.43 -5.64 -4.92
C GLN A 44 -6.74 -4.56 -3.88
N VAL A 45 -5.98 -3.45 -3.89
CA VAL A 45 -6.18 -2.32 -2.99
C VAL A 45 -7.21 -1.34 -3.55
N ARG A 46 -8.43 -1.42 -3.02
CA ARG A 46 -9.58 -0.63 -3.47
C ARG A 46 -9.58 0.82 -2.93
N SER A 47 -9.07 1.04 -1.71
CA SER A 47 -9.06 2.33 -1.02
C SER A 47 -7.83 2.51 -0.11
N LEU A 48 -7.57 3.75 0.33
CA LEU A 48 -6.55 4.05 1.34
C LEU A 48 -6.87 3.38 2.69
N ALA A 49 -8.14 3.27 3.05
CA ALA A 49 -8.57 2.54 4.25
C ALA A 49 -8.26 1.04 4.17
N HIS A 50 -8.51 0.41 3.01
CA HIS A 50 -8.14 -0.99 2.79
C HIS A 50 -6.62 -1.18 2.89
N LEU A 51 -5.82 -0.25 2.34
CA LEU A 51 -4.36 -0.33 2.47
C LEU A 51 -3.91 -0.26 3.93
N ARG A 52 -4.50 0.65 4.73
CA ARG A 52 -4.22 0.76 6.17
C ARG A 52 -4.56 -0.53 6.91
N MET A 53 -5.75 -1.07 6.68
CA MET A 53 -6.19 -2.33 7.28
C MET A 53 -5.21 -3.47 6.99
N LEU A 54 -4.75 -3.61 5.74
CA LEU A 54 -3.76 -4.62 5.36
C LEU A 54 -2.41 -4.40 6.07
N VAL A 55 -1.95 -3.16 6.19
CA VAL A 55 -0.73 -2.84 6.93
C VAL A 55 -0.86 -3.21 8.41
N ASP A 56 -1.99 -2.87 9.03
CA ASP A 56 -2.24 -3.16 10.44
C ASP A 56 -2.37 -4.66 10.70
N GLU A 57 -2.98 -5.41 9.77
CA GLU A 57 -3.02 -6.87 9.82
C GLU A 57 -1.61 -7.48 9.76
N GLU A 58 -0.75 -7.00 8.86
CA GLU A 58 0.65 -7.46 8.78
C GLU A 58 1.46 -7.08 10.02
N LYS A 59 1.18 -5.94 10.64
CA LYS A 59 1.79 -5.54 11.92
C LYS A 59 1.35 -6.46 13.05
N ARG A 60 0.05 -6.78 13.15
CA ARG A 60 -0.48 -7.73 14.14
C ARG A 60 0.14 -9.12 13.96
N ARG A 61 0.23 -9.60 12.71
CA ARG A 61 0.90 -10.88 12.39
C ARG A 61 2.36 -10.94 12.81
N ARG A 62 3.06 -9.81 12.86
CA ARG A 62 4.46 -9.74 13.30
C ARG A 62 4.60 -9.79 14.84
N GLN A 63 3.56 -9.39 15.57
CA GLN A 63 3.55 -9.32 17.03
C GLN A 63 3.08 -10.62 17.69
N GLN A 64 2.43 -11.51 16.94
CA GLN A 64 2.17 -12.90 17.32
C GLN A 64 3.37 -13.78 16.96
#